data_AF-A0A6J0MMP9-F1
#
_entry.id   AF-A0A6J0MMP9-F1
#
_cell.length_a   1.000
_cell.length_b   1.000
_cell.length_c   1.000
_cell.angle_alpha   90.00
_cell.angle_beta   90.00
_cell.angle_gamma   90.00
#
_symmetry.space_group_name_H-M   'P 1'
#
loop_
_entity.id
_entity.type
_entity.pdbx_description
1 polymer ?
#
loop_
_entity_poly.entity_id
_entity_poly.type
_entity_poly.pdbx_seq_one_letter_code
_entity_poly.pdbx_strand_id
1 'polypeptide(L)'
;MGDNADGVFGFIVIDMNGTLFGTLSGTTREVLHKFSVNLPKIHGRGEKAALQFAQFHKECQLYIENIAELATQYYINPLTGQPNVAGLILAGLGDLKIELRQSHMFDPRLETKILKVVHVSLGGEHGFSRAIEMSSDLLGGVRYIQEKRLIRRLFQEIRLENGKYVVGVDDTLNTLGAIETLIVWQDLAINRYVLNNNATGETVIRYMDSEQEGNEENFRDGNIELVVMENTPLVEWLANEHNRFGCVLEFVTDNSNEGSQFRKGFGGIGGILHHNIN
;
A
#
# COMPACT_ATOMS: atom_id res chain seq x y z
N MET A 1 13.88 3.86 23.70
CA MET A 1 14.81 3.42 22.64
C MET A 1 14.02 2.50 21.74
N GLY A 2 13.39 3.07 20.71
CA GLY A 2 12.53 2.34 19.78
C GLY A 2 13.34 1.99 18.55
N ASP A 3 13.69 0.72 18.40
CA ASP A 3 14.26 0.20 17.16
C ASP A 3 13.17 0.12 16.09
N ASN A 4 12.83 1.27 15.50
CA ASN A 4 12.19 1.32 14.19
C ASN A 4 13.30 1.13 13.14
N ALA A 5 13.76 -0.10 12.97
CA ALA A 5 14.35 -0.50 11.71
C ALA A 5 13.20 -1.06 10.86
N ASP A 6 12.83 -0.32 9.81
CA ASP A 6 11.89 -0.76 8.77
C ASP A 6 12.43 -2.05 8.12
N GLY A 7 12.21 -3.18 8.78
CA GLY A 7 12.65 -4.49 8.33
C GLY A 7 11.81 -4.94 7.15
N VAL A 8 12.45 -5.48 6.12
CA VAL A 8 11.74 -6.12 5.00
C VAL A 8 11.18 -7.46 5.48
N PHE A 9 9.88 -7.68 5.30
CA PHE A 9 9.22 -8.95 5.62
C PHE A 9 8.85 -9.69 4.34
N GLY A 10 9.14 -10.99 4.29
CA GLY A 10 8.80 -11.87 3.18
C GLY A 10 7.43 -12.51 3.33
N PHE A 11 6.78 -12.79 2.21
CA PHE A 11 5.49 -13.48 2.15
C PHE A 11 5.50 -14.56 1.07
N ILE A 12 5.15 -15.78 1.45
CA ILE A 12 4.91 -16.90 0.53
C ILE A 12 3.42 -17.22 0.58
N VAL A 13 2.71 -16.92 -0.51
CA VAL A 13 1.28 -17.19 -0.64
C VAL A 13 1.10 -18.40 -1.53
N ILE A 14 0.77 -19.53 -0.92
CA ILE A 14 0.60 -20.83 -1.58
C ILE A 14 -0.88 -21.09 -1.81
N ASP A 15 -1.21 -21.43 -3.05
CA ASP A 15 -2.53 -21.89 -3.45
C ASP A 15 -2.41 -23.11 -4.35
N MET A 16 -3.52 -23.83 -4.54
CA MET A 16 -3.61 -24.98 -5.42
C MET A 16 -3.37 -24.63 -6.90
N ASN A 17 -3.58 -23.36 -7.26
CA ASN A 17 -3.43 -22.87 -8.63
C ASN A 17 -2.08 -22.19 -8.88
N GLY A 18 -1.25 -21.99 -7.85
CA GLY A 18 0.01 -21.27 -7.98
C GLY A 18 0.51 -20.67 -6.67
N THR A 19 1.75 -20.18 -6.70
CA THR A 19 2.41 -19.55 -5.57
C THR A 19 2.88 -18.14 -5.94
N LEU A 20 2.78 -17.23 -4.97
CA LEU A 20 3.30 -15.88 -5.07
C LEU A 20 4.32 -15.64 -3.95
N PHE A 21 5.47 -15.06 -4.33
CA PHE A 21 6.50 -14.55 -3.44
C PHE A 21 6.46 -13.02 -3.46
N GLY A 22 6.41 -12.42 -2.28
CA GLY A 22 6.38 -10.97 -2.14
C GLY A 22 7.14 -10.49 -0.92
N THR A 23 7.35 -9.18 -0.87
CA THR A 23 7.96 -8.49 0.26
C THR A 23 7.11 -7.30 0.68
N LEU A 24 7.20 -6.95 1.96
CA LEU A 24 6.64 -5.74 2.53
C LEU A 24 7.74 -5.02 3.31
N SER A 25 8.00 -3.77 2.95
CA SER A 25 8.88 -2.87 3.69
C SER A 25 8.13 -1.58 4.01
N GLY A 26 7.79 -1.36 5.28
CA GLY A 26 6.93 -0.25 5.70
C GLY A 26 5.56 -0.29 5.01
N THR A 27 5.32 0.63 4.06
CA THR A 27 4.10 0.71 3.24
C THR A 27 4.26 0.13 1.84
N THR A 28 5.50 -0.15 1.40
CA THR A 28 5.80 -0.61 0.06
C THR A 28 5.64 -2.12 -0.01
N ARG A 29 4.70 -2.57 -0.86
CA ARG A 29 4.52 -3.99 -1.21
C ARG A 29 5.14 -4.26 -2.57
N GLU A 30 5.86 -5.36 -2.69
CA GLU A 30 6.48 -5.78 -3.95
C GLU A 30 6.20 -7.27 -4.19
N VAL A 31 5.90 -7.61 -5.45
CA VAL A 31 5.73 -9.01 -5.89
C VAL A 31 7.02 -9.41 -6.60
N LEU A 32 7.80 -10.28 -5.95
CA LEU A 32 9.10 -10.73 -6.47
C LEU A 32 8.91 -11.73 -7.60
N HIS A 33 8.00 -12.70 -7.41
CA HIS A 33 7.73 -13.74 -8.38
C HIS A 33 6.36 -14.36 -8.17
N LYS A 34 5.72 -14.79 -9.25
CA LYS A 34 4.50 -15.60 -9.20
C LYS A 34 4.53 -16.62 -10.33
N PHE A 35 4.05 -17.82 -10.04
CA PHE A 35 3.90 -18.87 -11.03
C PHE A 35 2.62 -19.67 -10.75
N SER A 36 2.04 -20.21 -11.81
CA SER A 36 0.83 -21.03 -11.74
C SER A 36 1.19 -22.52 -11.80
N VAL A 37 0.41 -23.34 -11.13
CA VAL A 37 0.53 -24.80 -11.16
C VAL A 37 -0.83 -25.41 -11.47
N ASN A 38 -0.82 -26.44 -12.31
CA ASN A 38 -2.01 -27.23 -12.62
C ASN A 38 -1.95 -28.55 -11.86
N LEU A 39 -2.34 -28.52 -10.59
CA LEU A 39 -2.45 -29.75 -9.81
C LEU A 39 -3.62 -30.61 -10.30
N PRO A 40 -3.45 -31.94 -10.41
CA PRO A 40 -4.45 -32.84 -10.95
C PRO A 40 -5.64 -32.92 -10.00
N LYS A 41 -6.83 -32.75 -10.55
CA LYS A 41 -8.07 -32.88 -9.78
C LYS A 41 -8.42 -34.35 -9.62
N ILE A 42 -8.62 -34.76 -8.38
CA ILE A 42 -9.03 -36.12 -8.04
C ILE A 42 -10.51 -36.28 -8.39
N HIS A 43 -10.84 -37.31 -9.17
CA HIS A 43 -12.22 -37.61 -9.56
C HIS A 43 -12.56 -39.08 -9.31
N GLY A 44 -13.61 -39.32 -8.51
CA GLY A 44 -14.24 -40.63 -8.37
C GLY A 44 -13.83 -41.46 -7.14
N ARG A 45 -14.38 -42.67 -7.03
CA ARG A 45 -14.10 -43.68 -5.97
C ARG A 45 -13.59 -44.98 -6.62
N GLY A 46 -12.69 -45.70 -5.94
CA GLY A 46 -12.16 -47.01 -6.38
C GLY A 46 -10.63 -47.02 -6.60
N GLU A 47 -10.07 -48.11 -7.12
CA GLU A 47 -8.61 -48.27 -7.32
C GLU A 47 -8.00 -47.22 -8.26
N LYS A 48 -8.76 -46.74 -9.26
CA LYS A 48 -8.35 -45.61 -10.11
C LYS A 48 -8.20 -44.31 -9.32
N ALA A 49 -8.99 -44.11 -8.25
CA ALA A 49 -8.83 -42.98 -7.37
C ALA A 49 -7.55 -43.10 -6.54
N ALA A 50 -7.20 -44.30 -6.05
CA ALA A 50 -5.95 -44.51 -5.30
C ALA A 50 -4.69 -44.14 -6.11
N LEU A 51 -4.66 -44.49 -7.40
CA LEU A 51 -3.56 -44.12 -8.29
C LEU A 51 -3.52 -42.60 -8.55
N GLN A 52 -4.69 -41.95 -8.70
CA GLN A 52 -4.79 -40.49 -8.81
C GLN A 52 -4.35 -39.78 -7.53
N PHE A 53 -4.68 -40.32 -6.34
CA PHE A 53 -4.22 -39.79 -5.05
C PHE A 53 -2.69 -39.89 -4.93
N ALA A 54 -2.11 -41.03 -5.28
CA ALA A 54 -0.66 -41.22 -5.24
C ALA A 54 0.05 -40.25 -6.20
N GLN A 55 -0.49 -40.06 -7.40
CA GLN A 55 0.05 -39.10 -8.37
C GLN A 55 -0.10 -37.66 -7.86
N PHE A 56 -1.26 -37.31 -7.31
CA PHE A 56 -1.50 -35.99 -6.71
C PHE A 56 -0.51 -35.68 -5.59
N HIS A 57 -0.29 -36.61 -4.65
CA HIS A 57 0.69 -36.43 -3.58
C HIS A 57 2.12 -36.22 -4.12
N LYS A 58 2.51 -36.99 -5.14
CA LYS A 58 3.83 -36.82 -5.78
C LYS A 58 3.96 -35.45 -6.44
N GLU A 59 2.93 -34.98 -7.13
CA GLU A 59 2.94 -33.66 -7.77
C GLU A 59 2.93 -32.52 -6.73
N CYS A 60 2.22 -32.68 -5.61
CA CYS A 60 2.30 -31.75 -4.48
C CYS A 60 3.70 -31.68 -3.86
N GLN A 61 4.39 -32.82 -3.73
CA GLN A 61 5.78 -32.83 -3.24
C GLN A 61 6.71 -32.05 -4.17
N LEU A 62 6.67 -32.32 -5.48
CA LEU A 62 7.46 -31.57 -6.47
C LEU A 62 7.13 -30.06 -6.44
N TYR A 63 5.85 -29.72 -6.23
CA TYR A 63 5.44 -28.34 -6.10
C TYR A 63 6.05 -27.68 -4.85
N ILE A 64 6.01 -28.36 -3.70
CA ILE A 64 6.61 -27.89 -2.44
C ILE A 64 8.14 -27.74 -2.57
N GLU A 65 8.80 -28.70 -3.22
CA GLU A 65 10.24 -28.65 -3.50
C GLU A 65 10.61 -27.41 -4.32
N ASN A 66 9.87 -27.15 -5.40
CA ASN A 66 10.06 -25.97 -6.23
C ASN A 66 9.82 -24.67 -5.43
N ILE A 67 8.80 -24.63 -4.57
CA ILE A 67 8.54 -23.47 -3.70
C ILE A 67 9.72 -23.24 -2.74
N ALA A 68 10.25 -24.30 -2.13
CA ALA A 68 11.37 -24.21 -1.19
C ALA A 68 12.67 -23.71 -1.85
N GLU A 69 12.95 -24.17 -3.07
CA GLU A 69 14.09 -23.72 -3.87
C GLU A 69 13.95 -22.23 -4.23
N LEU A 70 12.78 -21.82 -4.75
CA LEU A 70 12.51 -20.43 -5.08
C LEU A 70 12.53 -19.52 -3.84
N ALA A 71 12.03 -19.99 -2.68
CA ALA A 71 12.11 -19.25 -1.43
C ALA A 71 13.57 -18.96 -1.05
N THR A 72 14.46 -19.94 -1.22
CA THR A 72 15.90 -19.77 -1.00
C THR A 72 16.48 -18.76 -1.98
N GLN A 73 16.13 -18.84 -3.26
CA GLN A 73 16.60 -17.92 -4.29
C GLN A 73 16.21 -16.45 -4.01
N TYR A 74 14.98 -16.20 -3.55
CA TYR A 74 14.47 -14.85 -3.35
C TYR A 74 14.74 -14.27 -1.96
N TYR A 75 14.78 -15.11 -0.91
CA TYR A 75 14.90 -14.65 0.47
C TYR A 75 16.27 -14.88 1.11
N ILE A 76 17.22 -15.53 0.43
CA ILE A 76 18.61 -15.65 0.89
C ILE A 76 19.50 -14.91 -0.10
N ASN A 77 20.32 -14.01 0.43
CA ASN A 77 21.30 -13.32 -0.39
C ASN A 77 22.43 -14.30 -0.77
N PRO A 78 22.70 -14.52 -2.07
CA PRO A 78 23.69 -15.51 -2.52
C PRO A 78 25.13 -15.17 -2.13
N LEU A 79 25.44 -13.89 -1.89
CA LEU A 79 26.79 -13.45 -1.52
C LEU A 79 27.09 -13.67 -0.04
N THR A 80 26.08 -13.50 0.83
CA THR A 80 26.25 -13.58 2.28
C THR A 80 25.74 -14.89 2.87
N GLY A 81 24.90 -15.63 2.15
CA GLY A 81 24.21 -16.81 2.66
C GLY A 81 23.28 -16.50 3.84
N GLN A 82 22.88 -15.25 4.03
CA GLN A 82 22.01 -14.82 5.12
C GLN A 82 20.62 -14.47 4.56
N PRO A 83 19.53 -14.69 5.33
CA PRO A 83 18.22 -14.19 4.95
C PRO A 83 18.25 -12.67 4.74
N ASN A 84 17.64 -12.20 3.65
CA ASN A 84 17.50 -10.76 3.35
C ASN A 84 16.21 -10.16 3.96
N VAL A 85 15.39 -10.97 4.61
CA VAL A 85 14.16 -10.57 5.31
C VAL A 85 14.31 -10.66 6.83
N ALA A 86 13.72 -9.70 7.53
CA ALA A 86 13.63 -9.69 8.99
C ALA A 86 12.73 -10.81 9.52
N GLY A 87 11.69 -11.16 8.76
CA GLY A 87 10.78 -12.26 9.05
C GLY A 87 10.01 -12.72 7.82
N LEU A 88 9.41 -13.90 7.92
CA LEU A 88 8.72 -14.59 6.82
C LEU A 88 7.30 -14.98 7.26
N ILE A 89 6.31 -14.77 6.39
CA ILE A 89 4.93 -15.16 6.60
C ILE A 89 4.53 -16.17 5.53
N LEU A 90 4.00 -17.31 5.98
CA LEU A 90 3.43 -18.32 5.09
C LEU A 90 1.92 -18.14 5.06
N ALA A 91 1.35 -17.92 3.88
CA ALA A 91 -0.08 -17.76 3.70
C ALA A 91 -0.59 -18.80 2.69
N GLY A 92 -1.82 -19.30 2.88
CA GLY A 92 -2.44 -20.17 1.89
C GLY A 92 -3.66 -20.91 2.40
N LEU A 93 -4.38 -21.53 1.46
CA LEU A 93 -5.50 -22.41 1.75
C LEU A 93 -5.00 -23.85 1.96
N GLY A 94 -5.64 -24.58 2.88
CA GLY A 94 -5.28 -25.97 3.18
C GLY A 94 -3.91 -26.13 3.86
N ASP A 95 -3.38 -27.35 3.79
CA ASP A 95 -2.22 -27.76 4.60
C ASP A 95 -0.88 -27.67 3.85
N LEU A 96 -0.87 -27.29 2.56
CA LEU A 96 0.37 -27.16 1.77
C LEU A 96 1.41 -26.24 2.41
N LYS A 97 0.99 -25.17 3.09
CA LYS A 97 1.90 -24.27 3.83
C LYS A 97 2.51 -24.90 5.09
N ILE A 98 1.81 -25.86 5.68
CA ILE A 98 2.30 -26.65 6.81
C ILE A 98 3.27 -27.72 6.28
N GLU A 99 2.93 -28.38 5.18
CA GLU A 99 3.80 -29.34 4.50
C GLU A 99 5.10 -28.69 4.01
N LEU A 100 5.04 -27.47 3.45
CA LEU A 100 6.24 -26.71 3.09
C LEU A 100 7.14 -26.47 4.29
N ARG A 101 6.56 -26.03 5.42
CA ARG A 101 7.32 -25.80 6.65
C ARG A 101 7.96 -27.07 7.20
N GLN A 102 7.30 -28.22 7.06
CA GLN A 102 7.79 -29.51 7.53
C GLN A 102 8.72 -30.21 6.53
N SER A 103 8.84 -29.67 5.31
CA SER A 103 9.67 -30.26 4.27
C SER A 103 11.15 -30.12 4.61
N HIS A 104 11.89 -31.22 4.51
CA HIS A 104 13.34 -31.25 4.63
C HIS A 104 14.07 -30.39 3.59
N MET A 105 13.37 -29.99 2.51
CA MET A 105 13.91 -29.14 1.45
C MET A 105 13.80 -27.65 1.76
N PHE A 106 13.02 -27.27 2.78
CA PHE A 106 12.92 -25.87 3.18
C PHE A 106 14.17 -25.43 3.92
N ASP A 107 14.76 -24.29 3.52
CA ASP A 107 16.03 -23.85 4.08
C ASP A 107 15.90 -23.56 5.59
N PRO A 108 16.71 -24.20 6.46
CA PRO A 108 16.61 -24.03 7.90
C PRO A 108 16.77 -22.57 8.37
N ARG A 109 17.53 -21.76 7.63
CA ARG A 109 17.73 -20.34 7.95
C ARG A 109 16.42 -19.56 7.76
N LEU A 110 15.66 -19.88 6.71
CA LEU A 110 14.34 -19.29 6.49
C LEU A 110 13.31 -19.82 7.47
N GLU A 111 13.42 -21.08 7.89
CA GLU A 111 12.52 -21.67 8.89
C GLU A 111 12.55 -20.88 10.21
N THR A 112 13.75 -20.52 10.68
CA THR A 112 13.90 -19.70 11.91
C THR A 112 13.30 -18.29 11.78
N LYS A 113 13.06 -17.82 10.55
CA LYS A 113 12.47 -16.50 10.27
C LYS A 113 10.96 -16.55 10.11
N ILE A 114 10.32 -17.72 10.14
CA ILE A 114 8.86 -17.82 10.04
C ILE A 114 8.22 -17.20 11.30
N LEU A 115 7.52 -16.08 11.11
CA LEU A 115 6.83 -15.36 12.19
C LEU A 115 5.38 -15.85 12.36
N LYS A 116 4.70 -16.11 11.24
CA LYS A 116 3.26 -16.47 11.25
C LYS A 116 2.90 -17.34 10.07
N VAL A 117 1.95 -18.24 10.31
CA VAL A 117 1.25 -18.99 9.27
C VAL A 117 -0.20 -18.52 9.24
N VAL A 118 -0.66 -18.08 8.07
CA VAL A 118 -1.97 -17.43 7.87
C VAL A 118 -2.82 -18.26 6.92
N HIS A 119 -4.07 -18.49 7.29
CA HIS A 119 -5.06 -19.04 6.38
C HIS A 119 -5.70 -17.90 5.57
N VAL A 120 -5.57 -17.97 4.25
CA VAL A 120 -6.24 -17.06 3.30
C VAL A 120 -7.10 -17.87 2.35
N SER A 121 -8.31 -17.37 2.05
CA SER A 121 -9.28 -18.10 1.21
C SER A 121 -8.99 -18.02 -0.28
N LEU A 122 -8.22 -17.02 -0.70
CA LEU A 122 -7.86 -16.76 -2.09
C LEU A 122 -6.32 -16.70 -2.18
N GLY A 123 -5.76 -17.28 -3.24
CA GLY A 123 -4.33 -17.18 -3.55
C GLY A 123 -3.93 -15.88 -4.26
N GLY A 124 -2.69 -15.85 -4.76
CA GLY A 124 -2.15 -14.75 -5.56
C GLY A 124 -2.11 -13.40 -4.83
N GLU A 125 -2.29 -12.31 -5.58
CA GLU A 125 -2.17 -10.92 -5.07
C GLU A 125 -3.29 -10.56 -4.06
N HIS A 126 -4.47 -11.13 -4.23
CA HIS A 126 -5.56 -10.98 -3.26
C HIS A 126 -5.22 -11.67 -1.93
N GLY A 127 -4.72 -12.91 -2.01
CA GLY A 127 -4.20 -13.63 -0.85
C GLY A 127 -3.05 -12.91 -0.17
N PHE A 128 -2.13 -12.34 -0.95
CA PHE A 128 -1.03 -11.53 -0.45
C PHE A 128 -1.51 -10.31 0.35
N SER A 129 -2.44 -9.55 -0.23
CA SER A 129 -3.04 -8.39 0.45
C SER A 129 -3.75 -8.79 1.75
N ARG A 130 -4.43 -9.94 1.76
CA ARG A 130 -5.10 -10.45 2.96
C ARG A 130 -4.12 -10.95 4.01
N ALA A 131 -3.03 -11.58 3.60
CA ALA A 131 -1.98 -12.05 4.49
C ALA A 131 -1.29 -10.88 5.21
N ILE A 132 -1.03 -9.78 4.50
CA ILE A 132 -0.53 -8.53 5.08
C ILE A 132 -1.51 -8.03 6.14
N GLU A 133 -2.81 -7.96 5.81
CA GLU A 133 -3.85 -7.51 6.74
C GLU A 133 -3.83 -8.31 8.05
N MET A 134 -3.81 -9.63 7.94
CA MET A 134 -3.86 -10.55 9.08
C MET A 134 -2.55 -10.64 9.87
N SER A 135 -1.46 -10.08 9.35
CA SER A 135 -0.13 -10.14 9.97
C SER A 135 0.35 -8.80 10.53
N SER A 136 -0.44 -7.73 10.37
CA SER A 136 -0.10 -6.39 10.83
C SER A 136 0.34 -6.28 12.28
N ASP A 137 -0.33 -7.02 13.17
CA ASP A 137 -0.04 -7.00 14.60
C ASP A 137 1.42 -7.41 14.89
N LEU A 138 2.01 -8.28 14.05
CA LEU A 138 3.39 -8.76 14.19
C LEU A 138 4.40 -7.93 13.39
N LEU A 139 3.96 -7.35 12.29
CA LEU A 139 4.84 -6.67 11.34
C LEU A 139 5.26 -5.28 11.81
N GLY A 140 4.67 -4.76 12.89
CA GLY A 140 4.68 -3.32 13.14
C GLY A 140 4.03 -2.53 11.99
N GLY A 141 3.40 -3.22 11.03
CA GLY A 141 2.82 -2.73 9.76
C GLY A 141 1.51 -1.97 9.97
N VAL A 142 1.45 -1.26 11.09
CA VAL A 142 0.38 -0.39 11.53
C VAL A 142 0.16 0.69 10.48
N ARG A 143 1.22 1.23 9.85
CA ARG A 143 1.12 2.31 8.85
C ARG A 143 0.38 1.90 7.57
N TYR A 144 0.73 0.79 6.92
CA TYR A 144 0.04 0.32 5.71
C TYR A 144 -1.45 0.04 5.96
N ILE A 145 -1.78 -0.56 7.11
CA ILE A 145 -3.17 -0.85 7.46
C ILE A 145 -3.92 0.40 7.89
N GLN A 146 -3.30 1.29 8.66
CA GLN A 146 -3.88 2.57 9.05
C GLN A 146 -4.20 3.40 7.83
N GLU A 147 -3.26 3.55 6.90
CA GLU A 147 -3.43 4.22 5.62
C GLU A 147 -4.64 3.65 4.86
N LYS A 148 -4.67 2.33 4.68
CA LYS A 148 -5.77 1.66 4.00
C LYS A 148 -7.12 1.88 4.70
N ARG A 149 -7.15 1.81 6.04
CA ARG A 149 -8.38 2.02 6.83
C ARG A 149 -8.85 3.47 6.75
N LEU A 150 -7.92 4.42 6.76
CA LEU A 150 -8.20 5.85 6.69
C LEU A 150 -8.83 6.22 5.33
N ILE A 151 -8.22 5.77 4.23
CA ILE A 151 -8.75 6.03 2.88
C ILE A 151 -10.10 5.32 2.68
N ARG A 152 -10.26 4.11 3.21
CA ARG A 152 -11.56 3.41 3.19
C ARG A 152 -12.64 4.19 3.94
N ARG A 153 -12.32 4.78 5.09
CA ARG A 153 -13.25 5.63 5.85
C ARG A 153 -13.67 6.83 5.01
N LEU A 154 -12.71 7.54 4.40
CA LEU A 154 -13.02 8.65 3.48
C LEU A 154 -13.96 8.20 2.35
N PHE A 155 -13.68 7.08 1.69
CA PHE A 155 -14.55 6.56 0.62
C PHE A 155 -15.94 6.15 1.10
N GLN A 156 -16.08 5.73 2.35
CA GLN A 156 -17.40 5.47 2.94
C GLN A 156 -18.19 6.77 3.13
N GLU A 157 -17.55 7.83 3.66
CA GLU A 157 -18.19 9.14 3.79
C GLU A 157 -18.64 9.69 2.43
N ILE A 158 -17.80 9.54 1.39
CA ILE A 158 -18.15 9.91 0.01
C ILE A 158 -19.39 9.15 -0.49
N ARG A 159 -19.42 7.83 -0.29
CA ARG A 159 -20.54 6.97 -0.75
C ARG A 159 -21.86 7.23 -0.01
N LEU A 160 -21.78 7.66 1.25
CA LEU A 160 -22.96 7.95 2.06
C LEU A 160 -23.55 9.33 1.73
N GLU A 161 -22.87 10.16 0.94
CA GLU A 161 -23.26 11.53 0.59
C GLU A 161 -23.67 12.37 1.82
N ASN A 162 -23.06 12.06 2.96
CA ASN A 162 -23.46 12.65 4.23
C ASN A 162 -22.83 14.02 4.50
N GLY A 163 -22.05 14.56 3.55
CA GLY A 163 -21.41 15.87 3.64
C GLY A 163 -20.24 15.95 4.62
N LYS A 164 -19.68 14.82 5.08
CA LYS A 164 -18.55 14.77 6.03
C LYS A 164 -17.18 14.54 5.36
N TYR A 165 -17.09 14.86 4.08
CA TYR A 165 -15.84 14.73 3.34
C TYR A 165 -15.58 16.00 2.55
N VAL A 166 -14.31 16.24 2.25
CA VAL A 166 -13.87 17.21 1.27
C VAL A 166 -12.79 16.59 0.41
N VAL A 167 -12.80 16.90 -0.88
CA VAL A 167 -11.85 16.37 -1.85
C VAL A 167 -11.52 17.46 -2.86
N GLY A 168 -10.28 17.47 -3.36
CA GLY A 168 -9.81 18.48 -4.31
C GLY A 168 -9.07 19.60 -3.59
N VAL A 169 -8.13 20.20 -4.30
CA VAL A 169 -7.16 21.14 -3.72
C VAL A 169 -7.88 22.38 -3.19
N ASP A 170 -8.68 23.04 -4.03
CA ASP A 170 -9.35 24.29 -3.68
C ASP A 170 -10.36 24.09 -2.54
N ASP A 171 -11.22 23.08 -2.63
CA ASP A 171 -12.23 22.79 -1.61
C ASP A 171 -11.59 22.40 -0.27
N THR A 172 -10.55 21.57 -0.30
CA THR A 172 -9.85 21.14 0.92
C THR A 172 -9.16 22.32 1.60
N LEU A 173 -8.56 23.22 0.83
CA LEU A 173 -7.86 24.40 1.37
C LEU A 173 -8.82 25.45 1.92
N ASN A 174 -9.96 25.66 1.27
CA ASN A 174 -11.03 26.53 1.76
C ASN A 174 -11.67 26.01 3.06
N THR A 175 -11.63 24.70 3.30
CA THR A 175 -12.28 24.03 4.44
C THR A 175 -11.30 23.55 5.51
N LEU A 176 -10.00 23.90 5.44
CA LEU A 176 -8.96 23.42 6.37
C LEU A 176 -9.33 23.54 7.86
N GLY A 177 -10.04 24.60 8.24
CA GLY A 177 -10.47 24.82 9.63
C GLY A 177 -11.62 23.92 10.11
N ALA A 178 -12.30 23.20 9.22
CA ALA A 178 -13.39 22.27 9.54
C ALA A 178 -12.98 20.80 9.41
N ILE A 179 -11.78 20.52 8.88
CA ILE A 179 -11.25 19.17 8.67
C ILE A 179 -10.78 18.58 10.00
N GLU A 180 -11.24 17.37 10.32
CA GLU A 180 -10.73 16.55 11.41
C GLU A 180 -9.43 15.87 11.01
N THR A 181 -9.45 15.16 9.88
CA THR A 181 -8.29 14.43 9.36
C THR A 181 -8.05 14.80 7.92
N LEU A 182 -6.93 15.47 7.68
CA LEU A 182 -6.44 15.87 6.36
C LEU A 182 -5.56 14.74 5.81
N ILE A 183 -5.93 14.24 4.64
CA ILE A 183 -5.29 13.10 3.96
C ILE A 183 -4.60 13.63 2.72
N VAL A 184 -3.27 13.50 2.66
CA VAL A 184 -2.45 14.04 1.57
C VAL A 184 -1.57 12.94 1.01
N TRP A 185 -1.56 12.78 -0.31
CA TRP A 185 -0.62 11.92 -0.98
C TRP A 185 0.79 12.51 -0.87
N GLN A 186 1.74 11.73 -0.40
CA GLN A 186 3.10 12.22 -0.06
C GLN A 186 3.84 12.87 -1.25
N ASP A 187 3.58 12.39 -2.48
CA ASP A 187 4.26 12.84 -3.70
C ASP A 187 3.36 13.79 -4.52
N LEU A 188 2.47 14.54 -3.85
CA LEU A 188 1.59 15.51 -4.49
C LEU A 188 2.42 16.61 -5.17
N ALA A 189 2.42 16.59 -6.51
CA ALA A 189 3.15 17.53 -7.36
C ALA A 189 2.37 18.85 -7.54
N ILE A 190 2.03 19.51 -6.43
CA ILE A 190 1.33 20.79 -6.40
C ILE A 190 2.13 21.76 -5.54
N ASN A 191 2.36 22.94 -6.09
CA ASN A 191 3.09 24.02 -5.46
C ASN A 191 2.13 25.15 -5.06
N ARG A 192 2.38 25.74 -3.89
CA ARG A 192 1.70 26.93 -3.39
C ARG A 192 2.51 28.16 -3.78
N TYR A 193 1.91 28.99 -4.62
CA TYR A 193 2.47 30.27 -5.05
C TYR A 193 1.81 31.41 -4.30
N VAL A 194 2.62 32.27 -3.70
CA VAL A 194 2.17 33.56 -3.18
C VAL A 194 2.56 34.61 -4.21
N LEU A 195 1.56 35.14 -4.88
CA LEU A 195 1.70 36.12 -5.94
C LEU A 195 1.31 37.50 -5.40
N ASN A 196 2.04 38.54 -5.79
CA ASN A 196 1.72 39.91 -5.42
C ASN A 196 1.36 40.72 -6.66
N ASN A 197 0.20 41.37 -6.61
CA ASN A 197 -0.20 42.34 -7.63
C ASN A 197 0.46 43.69 -7.32
N ASN A 198 1.48 44.06 -8.11
CA ASN A 198 2.22 45.30 -7.89
C ASN A 198 1.37 46.57 -8.12
N ALA A 199 0.23 46.47 -8.80
CA ALA A 199 -0.65 47.59 -9.07
C ALA A 199 -1.67 47.83 -7.94
N THR A 200 -2.20 46.76 -7.33
CA THR A 200 -3.22 46.85 -6.25
C THR A 200 -2.63 46.65 -4.86
N GLY A 201 -1.44 46.05 -4.75
CA GLY A 201 -0.84 45.61 -3.49
C GLY A 201 -1.49 44.36 -2.91
N GLU A 202 -2.42 43.72 -3.63
CA GLU A 202 -3.12 42.52 -3.16
C GLU A 202 -2.27 41.27 -3.36
N THR A 203 -2.30 40.40 -2.36
CA THR A 203 -1.64 39.09 -2.40
C THR A 203 -2.63 38.03 -2.86
N VAL A 204 -2.31 37.34 -3.94
CA VAL A 204 -3.11 36.24 -4.51
C VAL A 204 -2.37 34.94 -4.27
N ILE A 205 -3.04 33.97 -3.66
CA ILE A 205 -2.48 32.62 -3.47
C ILE A 205 -3.04 31.71 -4.56
N ARG A 206 -2.16 30.99 -5.26
CA ARG A 206 -2.55 30.00 -6.27
C ARG A 206 -1.86 28.67 -6.00
N TYR A 207 -2.57 27.59 -6.29
CA TYR A 207 -2.07 26.22 -6.19
C TYR A 207 -1.96 25.68 -7.61
N MET A 208 -0.76 25.31 -8.03
CA MET A 208 -0.48 24.97 -9.41
C MET A 208 0.30 23.67 -9.50
N ASP A 209 -0.05 22.85 -10.48
CA ASP A 209 0.76 21.71 -10.91
C ASP A 209 1.80 22.14 -11.96
N SER A 210 2.70 21.21 -12.32
CA SER A 210 3.77 21.49 -13.30
C SER A 210 3.27 21.86 -14.71
N GLU A 211 2.04 21.50 -15.09
CA GLU A 211 1.46 21.89 -16.39
C GLU A 211 0.93 23.33 -16.33
N GLN A 212 0.30 23.69 -15.22
CA GLN A 212 -0.23 25.03 -14.95
C GLN A 212 0.87 26.06 -14.72
N GLU A 213 2.03 25.65 -14.19
CA GLU A 213 3.23 26.49 -14.12
C GLU A 213 3.71 26.98 -15.48
N GLY A 214 3.53 26.17 -16.54
CA GLY A 214 3.94 26.51 -17.90
C GLY A 214 3.04 27.54 -18.59
N ASN A 215 1.90 27.90 -17.99
CA ASN A 215 0.94 28.82 -18.58
C ASN A 215 1.09 30.23 -18.00
N GLU A 216 1.61 31.17 -18.81
CA GLU A 216 1.84 32.57 -18.42
C GLU A 216 0.58 33.29 -17.94
N GLU A 217 -0.61 32.87 -18.40
CA GLU A 217 -1.90 33.45 -17.96
C GLU A 217 -2.19 33.20 -16.47
N ASN A 218 -1.59 32.16 -15.88
CA ASN A 218 -1.75 31.87 -14.46
C ASN A 218 -1.00 32.86 -13.55
N PHE A 219 -0.06 33.62 -14.12
CA PHE A 219 0.67 34.69 -13.46
C PHE A 219 0.14 36.06 -13.86
N ARG A 220 -1.05 36.13 -14.46
CA ARG A 220 -1.72 37.37 -14.81
C ARG A 220 -3.05 37.50 -14.09
N ASP A 221 -3.37 38.74 -13.75
CA ASP A 221 -4.70 39.16 -13.32
C ASP A 221 -5.20 40.24 -14.28
N GLY A 222 -5.97 39.81 -15.28
CA GLY A 222 -6.28 40.62 -16.46
C GLY A 222 -5.02 40.95 -17.27
N ASN A 223 -4.68 42.23 -17.37
CA ASN A 223 -3.49 42.71 -18.09
C ASN A 223 -2.27 42.94 -17.17
N ILE A 224 -2.37 42.61 -15.88
CA ILE A 224 -1.32 42.90 -14.89
C ILE A 224 -0.56 41.60 -14.60
N GLU A 225 0.76 41.64 -14.76
CA GLU A 225 1.64 40.54 -14.36
C GLU A 225 1.83 40.52 -12.84
N LEU A 226 1.60 39.36 -12.25
CA LEU A 226 1.75 39.09 -10.84
C LEU A 226 3.20 38.66 -10.55
N VAL A 227 3.78 39.22 -9.50
CA VAL A 227 5.14 38.89 -9.09
C VAL A 227 5.12 37.71 -8.12
N VAL A 228 5.90 36.67 -8.41
CA VAL A 228 6.06 35.53 -7.50
C VAL A 228 6.90 35.96 -6.30
N MET A 229 6.29 35.94 -5.11
CA MET A 229 6.97 36.24 -3.84
C MET A 229 7.51 34.98 -3.18
N GLU A 230 6.71 33.91 -3.20
CA GLU A 230 7.03 32.64 -2.55
C GLU A 230 6.52 31.49 -3.41
N ASN A 231 7.32 30.43 -3.51
CA ASN A 231 6.96 29.16 -4.11
C ASN A 231 7.38 28.04 -3.14
N THR A 232 6.41 27.31 -2.62
CA THR A 232 6.65 26.24 -1.64
C THR A 232 5.80 25.01 -2.02
N PRO A 233 6.35 23.79 -1.94
CA PRO A 233 5.57 22.58 -2.11
C PRO A 233 4.37 22.54 -1.15
N LEU A 234 3.17 22.23 -1.66
CA LEU A 234 1.95 22.24 -0.84
C LEU A 234 2.05 21.23 0.31
N VAL A 235 2.67 20.07 0.06
CA VAL A 235 2.93 19.02 1.06
C VAL A 235 3.74 19.57 2.24
N GLU A 236 4.79 20.34 1.96
CA GLU A 236 5.65 20.95 2.98
C GLU A 236 4.92 22.05 3.75
N TRP A 237 4.17 22.90 3.04
CA TRP A 237 3.38 23.95 3.67
C TRP A 237 2.33 23.37 4.63
N LEU A 238 1.61 22.32 4.22
CA LEU A 238 0.65 21.61 5.08
C LEU A 238 1.33 20.96 6.29
N ALA A 239 2.52 20.36 6.11
CA ALA A 239 3.29 19.80 7.22
C ALA A 239 3.62 20.84 8.30
N ASN A 240 3.86 22.09 7.91
CA ASN A 240 4.20 23.17 8.84
C ASN A 240 2.95 23.81 9.46
N GLU A 241 1.88 24.01 8.67
CA GLU A 241 0.75 24.86 9.07
C GLU A 241 -0.48 24.09 9.57
N HIS A 242 -0.61 22.76 9.35
CA HIS A 242 -1.80 21.97 9.74
C HIS A 242 -2.19 22.15 11.22
N ASN A 243 -1.20 22.24 12.12
CA ASN A 243 -1.44 22.43 13.56
C ASN A 243 -2.20 23.72 13.87
N ARG A 244 -2.04 24.78 13.07
CA ARG A 244 -2.75 26.06 13.27
C ARG A 244 -4.24 25.95 12.94
N PHE A 245 -4.60 25.00 12.07
CA PHE A 245 -5.97 24.73 11.67
C PHE A 245 -6.65 23.67 12.56
N GLY A 246 -5.91 23.03 13.46
CA GLY A 246 -6.44 22.01 14.36
C GLY A 246 -6.80 20.70 13.68
N CYS A 247 -6.28 20.45 12.47
CA CYS A 247 -6.49 19.21 11.73
C CYS A 247 -5.34 18.22 11.94
N VAL A 248 -5.66 16.93 11.94
CA VAL A 248 -4.66 15.86 11.96
C VAL A 248 -4.20 15.61 10.52
N LEU A 249 -2.91 15.78 10.25
CA LEU A 249 -2.34 15.54 8.93
C LEU A 249 -1.81 14.11 8.81
N GLU A 250 -2.30 13.38 7.81
CA GLU A 250 -1.91 12.00 7.50
C GLU A 250 -1.40 11.90 6.07
N PHE A 251 -0.15 11.47 5.93
CA PHE A 251 0.47 11.22 4.63
C PHE A 251 0.23 9.79 4.16
N VAL A 252 -0.29 9.66 2.94
CA VAL A 252 -0.62 8.37 2.32
C VAL A 252 0.19 8.11 1.05
N THR A 253 0.26 6.84 0.64
CA THR A 253 0.96 6.36 -0.55
C THR A 253 -0.03 5.79 -1.57
N ASP A 254 0.45 5.42 -2.76
CA ASP A 254 -0.36 4.72 -3.77
C ASP A 254 -0.08 3.21 -3.84
N ASN A 255 0.60 2.67 -2.83
CA ASN A 255 0.94 1.24 -2.74
C ASN A 255 -0.31 0.36 -2.56
N SER A 256 -1.34 0.88 -1.88
CA SER A 256 -2.62 0.18 -1.72
C SER A 256 -3.56 0.46 -2.90
N ASN A 257 -4.50 -0.45 -3.18
CA ASN A 257 -5.51 -0.22 -4.22
C ASN A 257 -6.35 1.04 -3.90
N GLU A 258 -6.67 1.23 -2.62
CA GLU A 258 -7.39 2.40 -2.12
C GLU A 258 -6.55 3.69 -2.27
N GLY A 259 -5.25 3.64 -1.96
CA GLY A 259 -4.30 4.74 -2.21
C GLY A 259 -4.20 5.11 -3.68
N SER A 260 -4.06 4.11 -4.56
CA SER A 260 -4.07 4.36 -6.01
C SER A 260 -5.40 4.94 -6.50
N GLN A 261 -6.53 4.56 -5.91
CA GLN A 261 -7.83 5.16 -6.25
C GLN A 261 -7.94 6.59 -5.72
N PHE A 262 -7.40 6.87 -4.54
CA PHE A 262 -7.40 8.20 -3.95
C PHE A 262 -6.57 9.18 -4.79
N ARG A 263 -5.35 8.77 -5.19
CA ARG A 263 -4.51 9.54 -6.09
C ARG A 263 -5.19 9.81 -7.44
N LYS A 264 -5.67 8.75 -8.13
CA LYS A 264 -6.17 8.87 -9.51
C LYS A 264 -7.59 9.43 -9.61
N GLY A 265 -8.44 9.13 -8.64
CA GLY A 265 -9.85 9.53 -8.66
C GLY A 265 -10.14 10.87 -8.00
N PHE A 266 -9.29 11.27 -7.04
CA PHE A 266 -9.57 12.39 -6.13
C PHE A 266 -8.41 13.39 -6.05
N GLY A 267 -7.42 13.30 -6.94
CA GLY A 267 -6.30 14.26 -7.03
C GLY A 267 -5.27 14.15 -5.91
N GLY A 268 -5.35 13.12 -5.06
CA GLY A 268 -4.36 12.88 -4.00
C GLY A 268 -4.45 13.82 -2.80
N ILE A 269 -5.52 14.61 -2.67
CA ILE A 269 -5.77 15.46 -1.50
C ILE A 269 -7.25 15.45 -1.12
N GLY A 270 -7.53 15.36 0.17
CA GLY A 270 -8.88 15.40 0.72
C GLY A 270 -8.88 15.27 2.22
N GLY A 271 -10.04 15.24 2.84
CA GLY A 271 -10.15 15.15 4.28
C GLY A 271 -11.52 14.72 4.77
N ILE A 272 -11.56 14.29 6.02
CA ILE A 272 -12.78 13.97 6.76
C ILE A 272 -13.09 15.16 7.66
N LEU A 273 -14.33 15.64 7.64
CA LEU A 273 -14.78 16.84 8.36
C LEU A 273 -15.33 16.49 9.75
N HIS A 274 -15.17 17.39 10.72
CA HIS A 274 -15.78 17.23 12.06
C HIS A 274 -17.32 17.24 12.00
N HIS A 275 -17.88 18.10 11.15
CA HIS A 275 -19.32 18.34 11.00
C HIS A 275 -19.68 18.49 9.52
N ASN A 276 -20.97 18.31 9.19
CA ASN A 276 -21.46 18.52 7.83
C ASN A 276 -21.29 19.98 7.44
N ILE A 277 -20.70 20.21 6.26
CA ILE A 277 -20.72 21.52 5.63
C ILE A 277 -22.01 21.58 4.79
N ASN A 278 -22.88 22.54 5.12
CA ASN A 278 -24.09 22.87 4.36
C ASN A 278 -23.77 23.85 3.23
#